data_AF-A0A8H6M3X7-F1
#
_entry.id   AF-A0A8H6M3X7-F1
#
_cell.length_a   1.000
_cell.length_b   1.000
_cell.length_c   1.000
_cell.angle_alpha   90.00
_cell.angle_beta   90.00
_cell.angle_gamma   90.00
#
_symmetry.space_group_name_H-M   'P 1'
#
loop_
_entity.id
_entity.type
_entity.pdbx_description
1 polymer ?
#
loop_
_entity_poly.entity_id
_entity_poly.type
_entity_poly.pdbx_seq_one_letter_code
_entity_poly.pdbx_strand_id
1 'polypeptide(L)'
;MDDVVQTIFRAVKIFQDGRYSRAAAMTLLSCDITSNFADEVEYIWRARWTLIKVLYIFARYYALGNLSFVMAVEVHQNSLQLQRVLRLQYIGKHGSYCSR
;
A
#
# COMPACT_ATOMS: atom_id res chain seq x y z
N MET A 1 -29.48 19.01 -3.12
CA MET A 1 -28.54 18.98 -1.97
C MET A 1 -28.05 17.57 -1.74
N ASP A 2 -28.92 16.58 -1.94
CA ASP A 2 -28.64 15.15 -1.82
C ASP A 2 -27.59 14.64 -2.84
N ASP A 3 -27.56 15.18 -4.06
CA ASP A 3 -26.59 14.77 -5.10
C ASP A 3 -25.13 15.04 -4.69
N VAL A 4 -24.89 16.18 -4.03
CA VAL A 4 -23.56 16.58 -3.56
C VAL A 4 -23.12 15.67 -2.41
N VAL A 5 -24.03 15.39 -1.47
CA VAL A 5 -23.77 14.48 -0.35
C VAL A 5 -23.41 13.08 -0.84
N GLN A 6 -24.15 12.55 -1.82
CA GLN A 6 -23.86 11.25 -2.44
C GLN A 6 -22.51 11.23 -3.16
N THR A 7 -22.14 12.33 -3.80
CA THR A 7 -20.84 12.45 -4.49
C THR A 7 -19.68 12.34 -3.51
N ILE A 8 -19.78 12.99 -2.35
CA ILE A 8 -18.76 12.91 -1.30
C ILE A 8 -18.63 11.49 -0.77
N PHE A 9 -19.75 10.80 -0.49
CA PHE A 9 -19.72 9.42 -0.03
C PHE A 9 -19.08 8.47 -1.04
N ARG A 10 -19.38 8.65 -2.33
CA ARG A 10 -18.75 7.87 -3.40
C ARG A 10 -17.25 8.10 -3.46
N ALA A 11 -16.80 9.34 -3.39
CA ALA A 11 -15.38 9.67 -3.40
C ALA A 11 -14.64 8.95 -2.26
N VAL A 12 -15.17 9.00 -1.04
CA VAL A 12 -14.57 8.32 0.13
C VAL A 12 -14.52 6.80 -0.06
N LYS A 13 -15.60 6.19 -0.57
CA LYS A 13 -15.65 4.76 -0.88
C LYS A 13 -14.58 4.34 -1.89
N ILE A 14 -14.42 5.11 -2.97
CA ILE A 14 -13.41 4.84 -4.00
C ILE A 14 -11.99 4.83 -3.41
N PHE A 15 -11.67 5.78 -2.52
CA PHE A 15 -10.35 5.79 -1.86
C PHE A 15 -10.15 4.58 -0.96
N GLN A 16 -11.20 4.18 -0.24
CA GLN A 16 -11.15 3.04 0.66
C GLN A 16 -10.98 1.72 -0.10
N ASP A 17 -11.75 1.53 -1.17
CA ASP A 17 -11.67 0.36 -2.05
C ASP A 17 -10.30 0.29 -2.75
N GLY A 18 -9.75 1.45 -3.15
CA GLY A 18 -8.39 1.55 -3.69
C GLY A 18 -7.32 1.07 -2.71
N ARG A 19 -7.43 1.39 -1.42
CA ARG A 19 -6.48 0.92 -0.40
C ARG A 19 -6.59 -0.58 -0.16
N TYR A 20 -7.82 -1.11 -0.09
CA TYR A 20 -8.03 -2.54 0.13
C TYR A 20 -7.61 -3.38 -1.07
N SER A 21 -7.88 -2.93 -2.30
CA SER A 21 -7.44 -3.62 -3.51
C SER A 21 -5.92 -3.71 -3.62
N ARG A 22 -5.17 -2.66 -3.26
CA ARG A 22 -3.69 -2.71 -3.21
C ARG A 22 -3.17 -3.71 -2.17
N ALA A 23 -3.75 -3.70 -0.97
CA ALA A 23 -3.39 -4.67 0.08
C ALA A 23 -3.70 -6.12 -0.34
N ALA A 24 -4.84 -6.33 -1.00
CA ALA A 24 -5.21 -7.64 -1.55
C ALA A 24 -4.24 -8.07 -2.66
N ALA A 25 -3.91 -7.19 -3.61
CA ALA A 25 -2.96 -7.47 -4.68
C ALA A 25 -1.57 -7.82 -4.13
N MET A 26 -1.09 -7.10 -3.12
CA MET A 26 0.18 -7.40 -2.46
C MET A 26 0.17 -8.78 -1.80
N THR A 27 -0.92 -9.13 -1.12
CA THR A 27 -1.07 -10.43 -0.46
C THR A 27 -1.12 -11.57 -1.48
N LEU A 28 -1.89 -11.41 -2.55
CA LEU A 28 -2.00 -12.40 -3.63
C LEU A 28 -0.66 -12.63 -4.33
N LEU A 29 0.05 -11.55 -4.68
CA LEU A 29 1.39 -11.65 -5.28
C LEU A 29 2.39 -12.32 -4.35
N SER A 30 2.33 -12.00 -3.04
CA SER A 30 3.20 -12.65 -2.05
C SER A 30 2.91 -14.14 -1.97
N CYS A 31 1.63 -14.54 -1.90
CA CYS A 31 1.22 -15.94 -1.92
C CYS A 31 1.70 -16.67 -3.18
N ASP A 32 1.47 -16.11 -4.37
CA ASP A 32 1.89 -16.69 -5.65
C ASP A 32 3.41 -16.97 -5.67
N ILE A 33 4.19 -15.99 -5.21
CA ILE A 33 5.64 -16.09 -5.19
C ILE A 33 6.11 -17.13 -4.17
N THR A 34 5.54 -17.14 -2.96
CA THR A 34 5.90 -18.16 -1.95
C THR A 34 5.55 -19.58 -2.40
N SER A 35 4.43 -19.75 -3.11
CA SER A 35 4.02 -21.07 -3.59
C SER A 35 4.91 -21.57 -4.72
N ASN A 36 5.35 -20.69 -5.61
CA ASN A 36 6.23 -21.03 -6.73
C ASN A 36 7.73 -21.04 -6.33
N PHE A 37 8.08 -20.52 -5.16
CA PHE A 37 9.47 -20.40 -4.70
C PHE A 37 10.15 -21.75 -4.49
N ALA A 38 9.43 -22.74 -3.96
CA ALA A 38 9.98 -24.07 -3.72
C ALA A 38 10.48 -24.72 -5.02
N ASP A 39 9.65 -24.66 -6.07
CA ASP A 39 10.00 -25.17 -7.41
C ASP A 39 11.11 -24.31 -8.05
N GLU A 40 11.08 -22.98 -7.89
CA GLU A 40 12.15 -22.12 -8.40
C GLU A 40 13.51 -22.46 -7.79
N VAL A 41 13.59 -22.68 -6.48
CA VAL A 41 14.85 -23.03 -5.81
C VAL A 41 15.39 -24.36 -6.32
N GLU A 42 14.52 -25.35 -6.55
CA GLU A 42 14.96 -26.65 -7.05
C GLU A 42 15.43 -26.59 -8.52
N TYR A 43 14.66 -25.95 -9.40
CA TYR A 43 14.92 -25.98 -10.85
C TYR A 43 15.81 -24.82 -11.35
N ILE A 44 15.72 -23.65 -10.74
CA ILE A 44 16.43 -22.45 -11.21
C ILE A 44 17.77 -22.30 -10.48
N TRP A 45 17.80 -22.45 -9.15
CA TRP A 45 19.00 -22.16 -8.35
C TRP A 45 20.06 -23.27 -8.42
N ARG A 46 19.67 -24.54 -8.63
CA ARG A 46 20.63 -25.64 -8.85
C ARG A 46 21.18 -25.71 -10.28
N ALA A 47 20.53 -25.07 -11.24
CA ALA A 47 20.92 -25.13 -12.65
C ALA A 47 21.93 -24.04 -13.02
N ARG A 48 22.68 -24.22 -14.13
CA ARG A 48 23.64 -23.22 -14.62
C ARG A 48 22.98 -21.84 -14.75
N TRP A 49 23.62 -20.83 -14.18
CA TRP A 49 23.15 -19.44 -14.18
C TRP A 49 23.32 -18.83 -15.56
N THR A 50 22.20 -18.42 -16.16
CA THR A 50 22.16 -17.68 -17.43
C THR A 50 21.61 -16.27 -17.18
N LEU A 51 22.02 -15.29 -18.00
CA LEU A 51 21.60 -13.89 -17.85
C LEU A 51 20.07 -13.72 -17.90
N ILE A 52 19.38 -14.53 -18.70
CA ILE A 52 17.91 -14.52 -18.79
C ILE A 52 17.26 -14.91 -17.45
N LYS A 53 17.83 -15.86 -16.69
CA LYS A 53 17.33 -16.23 -15.36
C LYS A 53 17.53 -15.11 -14.34
N VAL A 54 18.65 -14.40 -14.42
CA VAL A 54 18.91 -13.24 -13.56
C VAL A 54 17.87 -12.16 -13.84
N LEU A 55 17.61 -11.85 -15.11
CA LEU A 55 16.58 -10.87 -15.49
C LEU A 55 15.18 -11.30 -15.03
N TYR A 56 14.87 -12.60 -15.11
CA TYR A 56 13.62 -13.16 -14.62
C TYR A 56 13.44 -12.97 -13.11
N ILE A 57 14.45 -13.30 -12.30
CA ILE A 57 14.46 -13.09 -10.85
C ILE A 57 14.32 -11.58 -10.57
N PHE A 58 15.12 -10.73 -11.21
CA PHE A 58 15.02 -9.28 -11.03
C PHE A 58 13.61 -8.77 -11.33
N ALA A 59 13.00 -9.14 -12.45
CA ALA A 59 11.65 -8.70 -12.80
C ALA A 59 10.60 -9.16 -11.77
N ARG A 60 10.67 -10.42 -11.30
CA ARG A 60 9.70 -10.98 -10.35
C ARG A 60 9.81 -10.36 -8.96
N TYR A 61 11.02 -10.23 -8.41
CA TYR A 61 11.23 -9.65 -7.08
C TYR A 61 11.13 -8.12 -7.08
N TYR A 62 11.41 -7.46 -8.21
CA TYR A 62 11.21 -6.01 -8.35
C TYR A 62 9.74 -5.63 -8.24
N ALA A 63 8.82 -6.45 -8.76
CA ALA A 63 7.38 -6.20 -8.63
C ALA A 63 6.91 -6.21 -7.16
N LEU A 64 7.39 -7.18 -6.36
CA LEU A 64 7.15 -7.20 -4.91
C LEU A 64 7.77 -6.00 -4.20
N GLY A 65 9.02 -5.67 -4.55
CA GLY A 65 9.72 -4.51 -3.99
C GLY A 65 8.96 -3.21 -4.27
N ASN A 66 8.47 -3.03 -5.49
CA ASN A 66 7.72 -1.84 -5.88
C ASN A 66 6.37 -1.75 -5.14
N LEU A 67 5.60 -2.85 -5.05
CA LEU A 67 4.31 -2.84 -4.35
C LEU A 67 4.46 -2.64 -2.84
N SER A 68 5.45 -3.29 -2.22
CA SER A 68 5.74 -3.09 -0.80
C SER A 68 6.19 -1.65 -0.51
N PHE A 69 6.99 -1.05 -1.39
CA PHE A 69 7.38 0.35 -1.28
C PHE A 69 6.19 1.31 -1.39
N VAL A 70 5.32 1.12 -2.39
CA VAL A 70 4.11 1.95 -2.55
C VAL A 70 3.22 1.87 -1.32
N MET A 71 2.98 0.66 -0.80
CA MET A 71 2.20 0.47 0.43
C MET A 71 2.86 1.14 1.65
N ALA A 72 4.18 1.04 1.78
CA ALA A 72 4.92 1.69 2.87
C ALA A 72 4.81 3.22 2.81
N VAL A 73 4.92 3.80 1.61
CA VAL A 73 4.73 5.24 1.38
C VAL A 73 3.30 5.66 1.73
N GLU A 74 2.30 4.90 1.30
CA GLU A 74 0.89 5.18 1.60
C GLU A 74 0.61 5.15 3.11
N VAL A 75 1.15 4.15 3.83
CA VAL A 75 1.02 4.07 5.29
C VAL A 75 1.71 5.23 5.98
N HIS A 76 2.92 5.59 5.53
CA HIS A 76 3.67 6.72 6.08
C HIS A 76 2.91 8.04 5.88
N GLN A 77 2.43 8.31 4.67
CA GLN A 77 1.63 9.51 4.38
C GLN A 77 0.35 9.54 5.22
N ASN A 78 -0.38 8.44 5.33
CA ASN A 78 -1.60 8.36 6.12
C ASN A 78 -1.34 8.67 7.61
N SER A 79 -0.23 8.17 8.16
CA SER A 79 0.15 8.46 9.56
C SER A 79 0.41 9.96 9.80
N LEU A 80 1.11 10.63 8.88
CA LEU A 80 1.39 12.06 8.96
C LEU A 80 0.12 12.91 8.83
N GLN A 81 -0.80 12.52 7.94
CA GLN A 81 -2.08 13.22 7.76
C GLN A 81 -2.92 13.17 9.05
N LEU A 82 -3.03 12.01 9.68
CA LEU A 82 -3.74 11.86 10.95
C LEU A 82 -3.12 12.73 12.05
N GLN A 83 -1.78 12.75 12.15
CA GLN A 83 -1.09 13.62 13.12
C GLN A 83 -1.39 15.11 12.89
N ARG A 84 -1.44 15.57 11.62
CA ARG A 84 -1.76 16.96 11.29
C ARG A 84 -3.19 17.33 11.68
N VAL A 85 -4.17 16.49 11.32
CA VAL A 85 -5.58 16.74 11.62
C VAL A 85 -5.84 16.75 13.12
N LEU A 86 -5.31 15.76 13.84
CA LEU A 86 -5.43 15.70 15.30
C LEU A 86 -4.77 16.90 15.98
N ARG A 87 -3.61 17.34 15.51
CA ARG A 87 -2.93 18.53 16.03
C ARG A 87 -3.78 19.79 15.86
N LEU A 88 -4.39 19.99 14.69
CA LEU A 88 -5.25 21.15 14.44
C LEU A 88 -6.53 21.13 15.28
N GLN A 89 -7.16 19.96 15.41
CA GLN A 89 -8.31 19.75 16.29
C GLN A 89 -7.95 20.06 17.76
N TYR A 90 -6.80 19.56 18.22
CA TYR A 90 -6.32 19.81 19.57
C TYR A 90 -6.08 21.31 19.83
N ILE A 91 -5.40 22.01 18.92
CA ILE A 91 -5.15 23.46 19.03
C ILE A 91 -6.47 24.25 19.02
N GLY A 92 -7.41 23.91 18.13
CA GLY A 92 -8.71 24.60 18.05
C GLY A 92 -9.55 24.43 19.32
N LYS A 93 -9.53 23.22 19.92
CA LYS A 93 -10.19 22.99 21.21
C LYS A 93 -9.54 23.82 22.32
N HIS A 94 -8.21 23.85 22.41
CA HIS A 94 -7.51 24.56 23.47
C HIS A 94 -7.63 26.09 23.37
N GLY A 95 -7.64 26.64 22.15
CA GLY A 95 -7.86 28.07 21.92
C GLY A 95 -9.27 28.53 22.32
N SER A 96 -10.27 27.66 22.25
CA SER A 96 -11.65 27.98 22.64
C SER A 96 -11.86 28.11 24.15
N TYR A 97 -11.01 27.50 24.98
CA TYR A 97 -11.10 27.62 26.45
C TYR A 97 -10.50 28.92 27.00
N CYS A 98 -9.66 29.63 26.24
CA CYS A 98 -8.98 30.85 26.70
C CYS A 98 -9.75 32.14 26.33
N SER A 99 -10.88 32.02 25.62
CA SER A 99 -11.66 33.16 25.10
C SER A 99 -13.04 33.32 25.75
N ARG A 100 -13.28 32.70 26.91
CA ARG A 100 -14.50 32.82 27.70
C ARG A 100 -14.15 33.02 29.17
#